data_AF-A0A7V3PRT7-F1
#
_entry.id   AF-A0A7V3PRT7-F1
#
_cell.length_a   1.000
_cell.length_b   1.000
_cell.length_c   1.000
_cell.angle_alpha   90.00
_cell.angle_beta   90.00
_cell.angle_gamma   90.00
#
_symmetry.space_group_name_H-M   'P 1'
#
loop_
_entity.id
_entity.type
_entity.pdbx_description
1 polymer ?
#
loop_
_entity_poly.entity_id
_entity_poly.type
_entity_poly.pdbx_seq_one_letter_code
_entity_poly.pdbx_strand_id
1 'polypeptide(L)'
;MILRRLAVNNFGCLADGEWVFTEGANVVVGPNEAGKSTLAEAVVQALLGSTPVTTVSNEALRRKTWGRQEMYRLEAEFAHGGQEWRVVRDFVEGKSRLENLTTGEAVRQDTNVRQKLAEMVRLTADRSEEQYLATGYLRQGEWEAVAQATGVTDLLAQVVETSGGRGLSAR
;
A
#
# COMPACT_ATOMS: atom_id res chain seq x y z
N MET A 1 7.10 -1.31 -11.40
CA MET A 1 5.78 -1.88 -11.08
C MET A 1 4.76 -0.83 -11.50
N ILE A 2 3.71 -1.20 -12.24
CA ILE A 2 2.70 -0.27 -12.76
C ILE A 2 1.32 -0.80 -12.35
N LEU A 3 0.60 -0.07 -11.50
CA LEU A 3 -0.74 -0.45 -11.04
C LEU A 3 -1.75 -0.39 -12.20
N ARG A 4 -2.61 -1.40 -12.30
CA ARG A 4 -3.67 -1.52 -13.32
C ARG A 4 -5.06 -1.51 -12.70
N ARG A 5 -5.22 -2.17 -11.55
CA ARG A 5 -6.51 -2.31 -10.88
C ARG A 5 -6.33 -2.33 -9.37
N LEU A 6 -7.28 -1.75 -8.64
CA LEU A 6 -7.44 -1.93 -7.21
C LEU A 6 -8.91 -2.24 -6.91
N ALA A 7 -9.17 -3.31 -6.19
CA ALA A 7 -10.46 -3.60 -5.58
C ALA A 7 -10.33 -3.63 -4.06
N VAL A 8 -11.30 -3.04 -3.39
CA VAL A 8 -11.32 -2.82 -1.94
C VAL A 8 -12.65 -3.27 -1.38
N ASN A 9 -12.60 -4.01 -0.28
CA ASN A 9 -13.75 -4.31 0.57
C ASN A 9 -13.42 -3.92 2.02
N ASN A 10 -14.29 -3.13 2.65
CA ASN A 10 -14.29 -2.68 4.05
C ASN A 10 -13.02 -1.95 4.55
N PHE A 11 -12.36 -1.13 3.72
CA PHE A 11 -11.13 -0.43 4.09
C PHE A 11 -11.35 1.07 4.36
N GLY A 12 -11.20 1.51 5.61
CA GLY A 12 -11.41 2.90 6.02
C GLY A 12 -12.82 3.38 5.65
N CYS A 13 -12.94 4.53 4.97
CA CYS A 13 -14.23 4.98 4.44
C CYS A 13 -14.65 4.32 3.11
N LEU A 14 -13.80 3.48 2.52
CA LEU A 14 -14.10 2.74 1.30
C LEU A 14 -14.81 1.43 1.67
N ALA A 15 -16.15 1.45 1.63
CA ALA A 15 -16.96 0.28 1.95
C ALA A 15 -16.74 -0.84 0.91
N ASP A 16 -17.00 -0.57 -0.36
CA ASP A 16 -16.70 -1.47 -1.47
C ASP A 16 -16.42 -0.62 -2.72
N GLY A 17 -15.40 -0.98 -3.50
CA GLY A 17 -15.08 -0.23 -4.69
C GLY A 17 -14.00 -0.87 -5.55
N GLU A 18 -13.99 -0.46 -6.82
CA GLU A 18 -13.01 -0.88 -7.80
C GLU A 18 -12.55 0.32 -8.63
N TRP A 19 -11.25 0.41 -8.84
CA TRP A 19 -10.60 1.46 -9.60
C TRP A 19 -9.67 0.84 -10.64
N VAL A 20 -9.78 1.30 -11.87
CA VAL A 20 -8.90 0.92 -12.99
C VAL A 20 -7.99 2.11 -13.28
N PHE A 21 -6.70 1.81 -13.41
CA PHE A 21 -5.65 2.78 -13.66
C PHE A 21 -5.11 2.61 -15.07
N THR A 22 -4.94 3.72 -15.78
CA THR A 22 -4.37 3.73 -17.12
C THR A 22 -2.88 4.06 -17.06
N GLU A 23 -2.18 3.87 -18.18
CA GLU A 23 -0.80 4.36 -18.30
C GLU A 23 -0.76 5.88 -18.23
N GLY A 24 0.36 6.42 -17.72
CA GLY A 24 0.55 7.85 -17.53
C GLY A 24 -0.04 8.36 -16.21
N ALA A 25 -0.54 9.60 -16.25
CA ALA A 25 -1.02 10.30 -15.06
C ALA A 25 -2.50 9.98 -14.80
N ASN A 26 -2.80 9.48 -13.61
CA ASN A 26 -4.15 9.23 -13.13
C ASN A 26 -4.49 10.29 -12.07
N VAL A 27 -5.61 11.00 -12.23
CA VAL A 27 -6.05 12.04 -11.29
C VAL A 27 -7.32 11.58 -10.59
N VAL A 28 -7.26 11.45 -9.26
CA VAL A 28 -8.42 11.10 -8.43
C VAL A 28 -9.04 12.38 -7.90
N VAL A 29 -10.25 12.71 -8.39
CA VAL A 29 -10.97 13.93 -8.01
C VAL A 29 -12.21 13.58 -7.18
N GLY A 30 -12.44 14.36 -6.14
CA GLY A 30 -13.62 14.22 -5.28
C GLY A 30 -13.57 15.24 -4.13
N PRO A 31 -14.70 15.49 -3.46
CA PRO A 31 -14.74 16.39 -2.31
C PRO A 31 -13.81 15.91 -1.18
N ASN A 32 -13.54 16.80 -0.21
CA ASN A 32 -12.89 16.36 1.02
C ASN A 32 -13.70 15.22 1.65
N GLU A 33 -13.00 14.29 2.32
CA GLU A 33 -13.60 13.10 2.94
C GLU A 33 -14.19 12.06 1.97
N ALA A 34 -14.11 12.29 0.64
CA ALA A 34 -14.52 11.29 -0.37
C ALA A 34 -13.67 10.01 -0.40
N GLY A 35 -12.67 9.88 0.48
CA GLY A 35 -11.81 8.70 0.57
C GLY A 35 -10.60 8.69 -0.37
N LYS A 36 -10.22 9.82 -0.96
CA LYS A 36 -9.04 9.91 -1.85
C LYS A 36 -7.74 9.48 -1.17
N SER A 37 -7.48 9.97 0.04
CA SER A 37 -6.30 9.57 0.82
C SER A 37 -6.38 8.11 1.24
N THR A 38 -7.57 7.64 1.60
CA THR A 38 -7.83 6.23 1.93
C THR A 38 -7.60 5.31 0.74
N LEU A 39 -7.90 5.76 -0.49
CA LEU A 39 -7.62 5.02 -1.72
C LEU A 39 -6.11 4.84 -1.91
N ALA A 40 -5.32 5.90 -1.69
CA ALA A 40 -3.87 5.80 -1.77
C ALA A 40 -3.28 4.88 -0.69
N GLU A 41 -3.79 4.97 0.54
CA GLU A 41 -3.42 4.06 1.64
C GLU A 41 -3.78 2.60 1.31
N ALA A 42 -4.92 2.36 0.65
CA ALA A 42 -5.31 1.01 0.22
C ALA A 42 -4.34 0.42 -0.82
N VAL A 43 -3.85 1.25 -1.75
CA VAL A 43 -2.80 0.82 -2.71
C VAL A 43 -1.53 0.41 -1.97
N VAL A 44 -1.04 1.24 -1.05
CA VAL A 44 0.16 0.94 -0.26
C VAL A 44 -0.05 -0.32 0.56
N GLN A 45 -1.20 -0.46 1.23
CA GLN A 45 -1.50 -1.63 2.05
C GLN A 45 -1.61 -2.92 1.22
N ALA A 46 -2.19 -2.86 0.03
CA ALA A 46 -2.33 -4.02 -0.86
C ALA A 46 -0.97 -4.53 -1.35
N LEU A 47 -0.07 -3.61 -1.73
CA LEU A 47 1.21 -3.95 -2.38
C LEU A 47 2.37 -4.11 -1.39
N LEU A 48 2.44 -3.26 -0.37
CA LEU A 48 3.65 -3.08 0.46
C LEU A 48 3.35 -3.08 1.96
N GLY A 49 2.08 -3.26 2.34
CA GLY A 49 1.63 -3.30 3.73
C GLY A 49 2.38 -4.33 4.57
N SER A 50 2.95 -3.86 5.67
CA SER A 50 3.78 -4.64 6.60
C SER A 50 2.96 -5.50 7.57
N THR A 51 1.72 -5.10 7.84
CA THR A 51 0.81 -5.81 8.75
C THR A 51 0.46 -7.19 8.19
N PRO A 52 0.72 -8.30 8.91
CA PRO A 52 0.31 -9.62 8.48
C PRO A 52 -1.20 -9.76 8.42
N VAL A 53 -1.72 -10.48 7.43
CA VAL A 53 -3.17 -10.70 7.25
C VAL A 53 -3.84 -11.45 8.41
N THR A 54 -3.07 -12.21 9.18
CA THR A 54 -3.55 -12.95 10.37
C THR A 54 -3.58 -12.09 11.64
N THR A 55 -3.00 -10.89 11.61
CA THR A 55 -2.82 -10.06 12.80
C THR A 55 -3.98 -9.09 12.95
N VAL A 56 -4.72 -9.22 14.05
CA VAL A 56 -5.71 -8.23 14.49
C VAL A 56 -5.01 -7.18 15.36
N SER A 57 -4.17 -6.35 14.74
CA SER A 57 -3.51 -5.24 15.43
C SER A 57 -4.45 -4.03 15.53
N ASN A 58 -4.17 -3.11 16.46
CA ASN A 58 -4.86 -1.82 16.51
C ASN A 58 -4.76 -1.05 15.18
N GLU A 59 -3.65 -1.20 14.46
CA GLU A 59 -3.45 -0.64 13.13
C GLU A 59 -4.37 -1.29 12.09
N ALA A 60 -4.45 -2.62 12.06
CA ALA A 60 -5.38 -3.33 11.19
C ALA A 60 -6.83 -2.95 11.50
N LEU A 61 -7.21 -2.89 12.77
CA LEU A 61 -8.56 -2.51 13.19
C LEU A 61 -8.92 -1.06 12.81
N ARG A 62 -7.97 -0.13 12.87
CA ARG A 62 -8.16 1.27 12.43
C ARG A 62 -8.43 1.39 10.93
N ARG A 63 -7.90 0.45 10.14
CA ARG A 63 -8.10 0.39 8.69
C ARG A 63 -9.41 -0.31 8.30
N LYS A 64 -10.15 -0.89 9.25
CA LYS A 64 -11.47 -1.48 9.00
C LYS A 64 -12.55 -0.39 8.90
N THR A 65 -13.50 -0.54 7.98
CA THR A 65 -14.66 0.36 7.89
C THR A 65 -15.48 0.37 9.18
N TRP A 66 -15.84 1.59 9.60
CA TRP A 66 -16.64 1.81 10.81
C TRP A 66 -18.00 1.09 10.73
N GLY A 67 -18.39 0.44 11.82
CA GLY A 67 -19.66 -0.30 11.91
C GLY A 67 -19.67 -1.67 11.21
N ARG A 68 -18.60 -2.05 10.50
CA ARG A 68 -18.46 -3.40 9.92
C ARG A 68 -17.86 -4.38 10.93
N GLN A 69 -18.41 -5.59 10.97
CA GLN A 69 -17.88 -6.68 11.79
C GLN A 69 -16.65 -7.31 11.14
N GLU A 70 -16.74 -7.59 9.84
CA GLU A 70 -15.70 -8.22 9.05
C GLU A 70 -14.53 -7.28 8.78
N MET A 71 -13.32 -7.85 8.71
CA MET A 71 -12.11 -7.17 8.28
C MET A 71 -12.17 -6.81 6.79
N TYR A 72 -11.10 -6.19 6.29
CA TYR A 72 -11.01 -5.76 4.90
C TYR A 72 -10.30 -6.78 4.00
N ARG A 73 -10.60 -6.67 2.71
CA ARG A 73 -9.93 -7.41 1.65
C ARG A 73 -9.45 -6.44 0.60
N LEU A 74 -8.20 -6.60 0.18
CA LEU A 74 -7.58 -5.77 -0.85
C LEU A 74 -7.09 -6.66 -1.97
N GLU A 75 -7.37 -6.24 -3.20
CA GLU A 75 -6.90 -6.92 -4.40
C GLU A 75 -6.31 -5.88 -5.35
N ALA A 76 -5.11 -6.14 -5.85
CA ALA A 76 -4.46 -5.26 -6.82
C ALA A 76 -3.90 -6.06 -7.99
N GLU A 77 -4.06 -5.51 -9.19
CA GLU A 77 -3.42 -6.00 -10.41
C GLU A 77 -2.39 -5.00 -10.89
N PHE A 78 -1.22 -5.48 -11.27
CA PHE A 78 -0.11 -4.63 -11.68
C PHE A 78 0.83 -5.34 -12.66
N ALA A 79 1.51 -4.56 -13.49
CA ALA A 79 2.56 -5.03 -14.37
C ALA A 79 3.94 -4.87 -13.70
N HIS A 80 4.78 -5.90 -13.77
CA HIS A 80 6.17 -5.86 -13.33
C HIS A 80 7.03 -6.83 -14.16
N GLY A 81 8.19 -6.34 -14.65
CA GLY A 81 9.11 -7.18 -15.43
C GLY A 81 8.53 -7.72 -16.74
N GLY A 82 7.59 -7.01 -17.36
CA GLY A 82 6.89 -7.47 -18.58
C GLY A 82 5.83 -8.55 -18.33
N GLN A 83 5.48 -8.82 -17.08
CA GLN A 83 4.46 -9.79 -16.67
C GLN A 83 3.34 -9.10 -15.90
N GLU A 84 2.15 -9.69 -15.97
CA GLU A 84 0.98 -9.25 -15.23
C GLU A 84 0.84 -10.05 -13.94
N TRP A 85 0.52 -9.36 -12.85
CA TRP A 85 0.43 -9.94 -11.52
C TRP A 85 -0.87 -9.52 -10.83
N ARG A 86 -1.37 -10.41 -9.96
CA ARG A 86 -2.48 -10.13 -9.05
C ARG A 86 -2.08 -10.48 -7.63
N VAL A 87 -2.22 -9.53 -6.70
CA VAL A 87 -2.11 -9.78 -5.27
C VAL A 87 -3.48 -9.69 -4.62
N VAL A 88 -3.78 -10.63 -3.73
CA VAL A 88 -4.94 -10.60 -2.83
C VAL A 88 -4.41 -10.66 -1.39
N ARG A 89 -4.75 -9.65 -0.59
CA ARG A 89 -4.51 -9.57 0.86
C ARG A 89 -5.86 -9.63 1.56
N ASP A 90 -6.18 -10.78 2.15
CA ASP A 90 -7.48 -11.05 2.77
C ASP A 90 -7.34 -11.14 4.30
N PHE A 91 -7.72 -10.06 4.99
CA PHE A 91 -7.70 -10.00 6.45
C PHE A 91 -8.96 -10.61 7.08
N VAL A 92 -9.95 -11.01 6.27
CA VAL A 92 -11.14 -11.75 6.74
C VAL A 92 -10.76 -13.22 6.94
N GLU A 93 -10.15 -13.83 5.92
CA GLU A 93 -9.74 -15.23 5.96
C GLU A 93 -8.32 -15.45 6.51
N GLY A 94 -7.55 -14.37 6.71
CA GLY A 94 -6.14 -14.46 7.09
C GLY A 94 -5.28 -15.10 6.00
N LYS A 95 -5.63 -14.86 4.73
CA LYS A 95 -4.97 -15.47 3.57
C LYS A 95 -4.37 -14.40 2.66
N SER A 96 -3.29 -14.77 2.00
CA SER A 96 -2.58 -13.90 1.07
C SER A 96 -2.08 -14.74 -0.10
N ARG A 97 -2.26 -14.21 -1.30
CA ARG A 97 -1.87 -14.85 -2.56
C ARG A 97 -1.33 -13.81 -3.52
N LEU A 98 -0.18 -14.11 -4.12
CA LEU A 98 0.37 -13.38 -5.25
C LEU A 98 0.42 -14.35 -6.44
N GLU A 99 -0.18 -13.96 -7.55
CA GLU A 99 -0.29 -14.77 -8.75
C GLU A 99 0.29 -14.02 -9.94
N ASN A 100 1.14 -14.69 -10.71
CA ASN A 100 1.58 -14.23 -12.01
C ASN A 100 0.51 -14.65 -13.03
N LEU A 101 -0.24 -13.68 -13.55
CA LEU A 101 -1.31 -13.93 -14.52
C LEU A 101 -0.78 -14.33 -15.90
N THR A 102 0.50 -14.06 -16.19
CA THR A 102 1.15 -14.45 -17.45
C THR A 102 1.61 -15.91 -17.43
N THR A 103 2.14 -16.40 -16.30
CA THR A 103 2.73 -17.75 -16.19
C THR A 103 1.85 -18.75 -15.42
N GLY A 104 0.90 -18.26 -14.63
CA GLY A 104 0.10 -19.06 -13.70
C GLY A 104 0.82 -19.42 -12.39
N GLU A 105 2.07 -19.00 -12.19
CA GLU A 105 2.79 -19.20 -10.93
C GLU A 105 2.06 -18.47 -9.79
N ALA A 106 1.89 -19.12 -8.65
CA ALA A 106 1.32 -18.49 -7.47
C ALA A 106 2.15 -18.73 -6.21
N VAL A 107 2.36 -17.66 -5.46
CA VAL A 107 2.93 -17.67 -4.11
C VAL A 107 1.79 -17.51 -3.11
N ARG A 108 1.84 -18.30 -2.05
CA ARG A 108 0.91 -18.27 -0.92
C ARG A 108 1.69 -18.06 0.37
N GLN A 109 0.94 -17.84 1.44
CA GLN A 109 1.43 -17.40 2.75
C GLN A 109 1.90 -15.96 2.71
N ASP A 110 1.38 -15.17 3.64
CA ASP A 110 1.56 -13.72 3.64
C ASP A 110 3.02 -13.27 3.73
N THR A 111 3.84 -13.98 4.50
CA THR A 111 5.28 -13.72 4.59
C THR A 111 5.97 -13.82 3.23
N ASN A 112 5.70 -14.88 2.46
CA ASN A 112 6.32 -15.07 1.14
C ASN A 112 5.78 -14.07 0.13
N VAL A 113 4.48 -13.75 0.20
CA VAL A 113 3.86 -12.72 -0.65
C VAL A 113 4.51 -11.37 -0.41
N ARG A 114 4.63 -10.93 0.86
CA ARG A 114 5.29 -9.67 1.23
C ARG A 114 6.75 -9.65 0.79
N GLN A 115 7.47 -10.75 0.99
CA GLN A 115 8.86 -10.86 0.58
C GLN A 115 9.01 -10.68 -0.94
N LYS A 116 8.25 -11.42 -1.75
CA LYS A 116 8.34 -11.34 -3.21
C LYS A 116 7.92 -9.95 -3.72
N LEU A 117 6.91 -9.31 -3.12
CA LEU A 117 6.52 -7.95 -3.48
C LEU A 117 7.61 -6.92 -3.16
N ALA A 118 8.23 -7.01 -1.98
CA ALA A 118 9.34 -6.14 -1.60
C ALA A 118 10.55 -6.30 -2.55
N GLU A 119 10.89 -7.53 -2.92
CA GLU A 119 11.95 -7.84 -3.88
C GLU A 119 11.69 -7.21 -5.26
N MET A 120 10.44 -7.25 -5.76
CA MET A 120 10.06 -6.62 -7.04
C MET A 120 10.33 -5.10 -7.07
N VAL A 121 10.22 -4.43 -5.92
CA VAL A 121 10.49 -2.99 -5.80
C VAL A 121 11.84 -2.67 -5.16
N ARG A 122 12.68 -3.69 -4.92
CA ARG A 122 14.02 -3.58 -4.29
C ARG A 122 13.99 -2.98 -2.89
N LEU A 123 12.97 -3.31 -2.12
CA LEU A 123 12.79 -2.92 -0.71
C LEU A 123 13.02 -4.13 0.21
N THR A 124 13.20 -3.87 1.51
CA THR A 124 13.28 -4.96 2.50
C THR A 124 11.88 -5.30 3.00
N ALA A 125 11.56 -6.59 3.10
CA ALA A 125 10.19 -7.06 3.35
C ALA A 125 9.61 -6.65 4.72
N ASP A 126 10.48 -6.41 5.70
CA ASP A 126 10.15 -5.98 7.06
C ASP A 126 9.87 -4.47 7.16
N ARG A 127 10.37 -3.68 6.21
CA ARG A 127 10.26 -2.21 6.19
C ARG A 127 9.71 -1.65 4.88
N SER A 128 9.14 -2.49 4.03
CA SER A 128 8.70 -2.09 2.68
C SER A 128 7.69 -0.95 2.71
N GLU A 129 6.77 -0.96 3.68
CA GLU A 129 5.78 0.11 3.86
C GLU A 129 6.47 1.43 4.22
N GLU A 130 7.32 1.45 5.24
CA GLU A 130 8.05 2.65 5.67
C GLU A 130 8.94 3.21 4.55
N GLN A 131 9.72 2.34 3.89
CA GLN A 131 10.65 2.74 2.83
C GLN A 131 9.90 3.33 1.64
N TYR A 132 8.75 2.75 1.27
CA TYR A 132 7.94 3.27 0.19
C TYR A 132 7.26 4.59 0.57
N LEU A 133 6.73 4.70 1.78
CA LEU A 133 6.14 5.95 2.27
C LEU A 133 7.16 7.09 2.32
N ALA A 134 8.44 6.79 2.52
CA ALA A 134 9.50 7.80 2.52
C ALA A 134 10.02 8.18 1.12
N THR A 135 9.70 7.43 0.05
CA THR A 135 10.35 7.61 -1.27
C THR A 135 9.40 7.61 -2.47
N GLY A 136 8.33 6.83 -2.42
CA GLY A 136 7.38 6.62 -3.51
C GLY A 136 5.98 7.19 -3.28
N TYR A 137 5.73 7.77 -2.10
CA TYR A 137 4.44 8.36 -1.73
C TYR A 137 4.67 9.72 -1.06
N LEU A 138 4.02 10.76 -1.59
CA LEU A 138 4.05 12.10 -0.99
C LEU A 138 2.68 12.38 -0.37
N ARG A 139 2.65 12.63 0.93
CA ARG A 139 1.42 12.94 1.67
C ARG A 139 0.98 14.38 1.44
N GLN A 140 -0.30 14.62 1.68
CA GLN A 140 -0.84 15.97 1.75
C GLN A 140 -0.10 16.76 2.86
N GLY A 141 0.50 17.89 2.49
CA GLY A 141 1.32 18.74 3.37
C GLY A 141 2.82 18.53 3.23
N GLU A 142 3.28 17.38 2.72
CA GLU A 142 4.72 17.15 2.46
C GLU A 142 5.20 17.93 1.23
N TRP A 143 4.28 18.39 0.38
CA TRP A 143 4.60 19.23 -0.78
C TRP A 143 5.32 20.52 -0.42
N GLU A 144 5.01 21.11 0.74
CA GLU A 144 5.66 22.35 1.19
C GLU A 144 7.13 22.12 1.53
N ALA A 145 7.45 20.97 2.13
CA ALA A 145 8.83 20.55 2.38
C ALA A 145 9.57 20.26 1.06
N VAL A 146 8.91 19.59 0.11
CA VAL A 146 9.45 19.35 -1.25
C VAL A 146 9.76 20.66 -1.97
N ALA A 147 8.85 21.62 -1.92
CA ALA A 147 8.99 22.89 -2.61
C ALA A 147 10.09 23.79 -2.02
N GLN A 148 10.41 23.63 -0.74
CA GLN A 148 11.45 24.40 -0.05
C GLN A 148 12.82 23.72 -0.04
N ALA A 149 12.92 22.47 -0.49
CA ALA A 149 14.17 21.76 -0.52
C ALA A 149 15.12 22.30 -1.60
N THR A 150 16.35 22.61 -1.20
CA THR A 150 17.42 23.12 -2.07
C THR A 150 18.15 22.02 -2.87
N GLY A 151 17.88 20.75 -2.56
CA GLY A 151 18.47 19.60 -3.23
C GLY A 151 17.74 18.30 -2.91
N VAL A 152 17.82 17.33 -3.82
CA VAL A 152 17.15 16.01 -3.70
C VAL A 152 17.61 15.25 -2.45
N THR A 153 18.88 15.38 -2.07
CA THR A 153 19.44 14.71 -0.89
C THR A 153 18.85 15.24 0.42
N ASP A 154 18.72 16.57 0.54
CA ASP A 154 18.14 17.22 1.73
C ASP A 154 16.66 16.88 1.88
N LEU A 155 15.95 16.83 0.76
CA LEU A 155 14.55 16.41 0.72
C LEU A 155 14.37 14.97 1.19
N LEU A 156 15.16 14.04 0.65
CA LEU A 156 15.08 12.63 1.04
C LEU A 156 15.46 12.45 2.52
N ALA A 157 16.45 13.19 3.03
CA ALA A 157 16.79 13.18 4.44
C ALA A 157 15.61 13.65 5.32
N GLN A 158 14.99 14.78 4.99
CA GLN A 158 13.83 15.30 5.72
C GLN A 158 12.61 14.38 5.67
N VAL A 159 12.31 13.81 4.50
CA VAL A 159 11.15 12.91 4.34
C VAL A 159 11.37 11.60 5.10
N VAL A 160 12.59 11.05 5.11
CA VAL A 160 12.94 9.87 5.91
C VAL A 160 12.85 10.16 7.41
N GLU A 161 13.35 11.31 7.88
CA GLU A 161 13.28 11.71 9.29
C GLU A 161 11.84 11.91 9.76
N THR A 162 11.00 12.55 8.93
CA THR A 162 9.60 12.84 9.27
C THR A 162 8.73 11.57 9.25
N SER A 163 9.02 10.65 8.31
CA SER A 163 8.31 9.37 8.19
C SER A 163 8.70 8.35 9.26
N GLY A 164 9.94 8.42 9.79
CA GLY A 164 10.43 7.56 10.87
C GLY A 164 9.99 7.96 12.29
N GLY A 165 9.32 9.11 12.45
CA GLY A 165 9.03 9.73 13.75
C GLY A 165 7.92 9.08 14.60
N ARG A 166 7.30 7.97 14.17
CA ARG A 166 6.30 7.23 14.96
C ARG A 166 6.65 5.75 15.08
N GLY A 167 7.82 5.42 15.61
CA GLY A 167 8.16 4.00 15.81
C GLY A 167 9.34 3.66 16.71
N LEU A 168 10.12 4.62 17.20
CA LEU A 168 11.32 4.33 18.00
C LEU A 168 11.22 4.95 19.39
N SER A 169 10.36 4.36 20.24
CA SER A 169 10.67 4.33 21.67
C SER A 169 11.59 3.14 21.88
N ALA A 170 12.88 3.43 22.03
CA ALA A 170 13.86 2.47 22.50
C ALA A 170 13.39 1.85 23.82
N ARG A 171 13.44 0.52 23.89
CA ARG A 171 13.73 -0.24 25.10
C ARG A 171 14.76 -1.30 24.75
#